data_AF-V4BFA5-F1
#
_entry.id   AF-V4BFA5-F1
#
_cell.length_a   1.000
_cell.length_b   1.000
_cell.length_c   1.000
_cell.angle_alpha   90.00
_cell.angle_beta   90.00
_cell.angle_gamma   90.00
#
_symmetry.space_group_name_H-M   'P 1'
#
loop_
_entity.id
_entity.type
_entity.pdbx_description
1 polymer ?
#
loop_
_entity_poly.entity_id
_entity_poly.type
_entity_poly.pdbx_seq_one_letter_code
_entity_poly.pdbx_strand_id
1 'polypeptide(L)'
;MWKIRTILSPQKVLLIIPCLILFLVYFKLVEVPQPSKSTESLVNQKLRQLKEHDLLPKLSKPKTIEILQKSPAVPPAVLPSCPNVLTNMVQGYWKQNSMTPDQRKEIDHFLNVLARYEAVPPNFQRTDLKCGNVTYPLPYNKWIRAVCDKHGATPCCYNNKCVSMTSDECICDNCLDLRTRIIAEYADWIPFDRRCTVKVYNQNDACELLSDHVMVFMGDSMVVSISLCCYC
;
A
#
# COMPACT_ATOMS: atom_id res chain seq x y z
N MET A 1 -0.56 41.78 28.21
CA MET A 1 0.67 42.57 28.42
C MET A 1 1.84 41.61 28.54
N TRP A 2 2.79 41.70 27.59
CA TRP A 2 4.18 41.17 27.58
C TRP A 2 4.40 39.64 27.72
N LYS A 3 5.33 38.96 27.04
CA LYS A 3 6.18 39.18 25.84
C LYS A 3 6.98 37.88 25.69
N ILE A 4 6.99 37.21 24.53
CA ILE A 4 8.05 36.22 24.23
C ILE A 4 8.93 36.84 23.14
N ARG A 5 10.20 37.04 23.48
CA ARG A 5 11.22 37.65 22.63
C ARG A 5 11.65 36.65 21.57
N THR A 6 11.50 37.06 20.31
CA THR A 6 12.27 36.60 19.17
C THR A 6 13.73 36.99 19.37
N ILE A 7 14.64 36.01 19.32
CA ILE A 7 16.06 36.25 19.01
C ILE A 7 16.32 35.49 17.71
N LEU A 8 16.27 36.24 16.60
CA LEU A 8 16.90 35.87 15.35
C LEU A 8 18.36 36.32 15.45
N SER A 9 19.30 35.41 15.21
CA SER A 9 20.62 35.77 14.69
C SER A 9 20.81 35.07 13.34
N PRO A 10 21.35 35.77 12.33
CA PRO A 10 21.15 35.44 10.92
C PRO A 10 22.40 34.79 10.34
N GLN A 11 22.31 33.53 9.96
CA GLN A 11 23.10 32.95 8.88
C GLN A 11 22.57 31.54 8.60
N LYS A 12 22.31 31.25 7.32
CA LYS A 12 21.63 30.05 6.76
C LYS A 12 20.11 30.17 6.65
N VAL A 13 19.66 31.23 5.98
CA VAL A 13 18.38 31.27 5.27
C VAL A 13 18.67 30.98 3.80
N LEU A 14 18.59 29.71 3.39
CA LEU A 14 18.20 29.31 2.04
C LEU A 14 17.91 27.81 2.01
N LEU A 15 16.75 27.46 1.45
CA LEU A 15 16.28 26.11 1.12
C LEU A 15 15.68 25.27 2.26
N ILE A 16 14.65 25.82 2.89
CA ILE A 16 13.47 25.06 3.31
C ILE A 16 12.31 25.58 2.45
N ILE A 17 11.40 24.67 2.07
CA ILE A 17 10.28 24.80 1.12
C ILE A 17 10.65 24.24 -0.27
N PRO A 18 10.60 22.90 -0.40
CA PRO A 18 9.61 22.34 -1.30
C PRO A 18 8.98 21.07 -0.71
N CYS A 19 8.13 21.22 0.30
CA CYS A 19 7.24 20.13 0.74
C CYS A 19 5.77 20.56 0.89
N LEU A 20 5.49 21.86 0.83
CA LEU A 20 4.13 22.40 0.86
C LEU A 20 3.57 22.80 -0.51
N ILE A 21 4.36 22.70 -1.59
CA ILE A 21 3.91 22.96 -2.97
C ILE A 21 3.32 21.70 -3.62
N LEU A 22 3.57 20.51 -3.09
CA LEU A 22 2.93 19.27 -3.56
C LEU A 22 1.51 19.06 -2.99
N PHE A 23 1.12 19.78 -1.94
CA PHE A 23 -0.22 19.66 -1.33
C PHE A 23 -1.24 20.68 -1.85
N LEU A 24 -0.82 21.76 -2.53
CA LEU A 24 -1.73 22.80 -3.04
C LEU A 24 -1.92 22.81 -4.57
N VAL A 25 -1.26 21.90 -5.31
CA VAL A 25 -1.44 21.79 -6.78
C VAL A 25 -2.58 20.81 -7.16
N TYR A 26 -3.18 20.09 -6.20
CA TYR A 26 -4.29 19.17 -6.46
C TYR A 26 -5.70 19.78 -6.38
N PHE A 27 -5.85 21.06 -6.04
CA PHE A 27 -7.15 21.74 -6.08
C PHE A 27 -7.13 22.98 -6.99
N LYS A 28 -7.40 22.74 -8.27
CA LYS A 28 -7.96 23.78 -9.14
C LYS A 28 -9.11 23.19 -9.98
N LEU A 29 -10.31 23.44 -9.45
CA LEU A 29 -11.57 23.71 -10.17
C LEU A 29 -11.81 22.89 -11.44
N VAL A 30 -12.46 21.73 -11.26
CA VAL A 30 -13.38 21.19 -12.28
C VAL A 30 -14.79 21.46 -11.77
N GLU A 31 -15.54 22.24 -12.53
CA GLU A 31 -16.99 22.39 -12.37
C GLU A 31 -17.63 21.01 -12.53
N VAL A 32 -18.10 20.45 -11.41
CA VAL A 32 -18.84 19.19 -11.38
C VAL A 32 -20.30 19.50 -11.77
N PRO A 33 -20.90 18.82 -12.76
CA PRO A 33 -22.33 18.93 -13.02
C PRO A 33 -23.11 18.47 -11.78
N GLN A 34 -24.02 19.30 -11.30
CA GLN A 34 -24.87 19.03 -10.14
C GLN A 34 -25.56 17.66 -10.24
N PRO A 35 -25.43 16.77 -9.23
CA PRO A 35 -26.24 15.56 -9.16
C PRO A 35 -27.71 15.90 -8.86
N SER A 36 -28.62 15.07 -9.37
CA SER A 36 -30.06 15.26 -9.24
C SER A 36 -30.54 15.15 -7.77
N LYS A 37 -31.58 15.94 -7.43
CA LYS A 37 -32.13 16.15 -6.07
C LYS A 37 -32.57 14.90 -5.30
N SER A 38 -32.57 13.71 -5.89
CA SER A 38 -33.01 12.48 -5.20
C SER A 38 -31.88 11.76 -4.45
N THR A 39 -30.61 11.98 -4.80
CA THR A 39 -29.46 11.27 -4.19
C THR A 39 -28.88 12.00 -2.97
N GLU A 40 -29.14 13.29 -2.84
CA GLU A 40 -28.70 14.14 -1.74
C GLU A 40 -29.44 13.86 -0.41
N SER A 41 -30.65 13.30 -0.50
CA SER A 41 -31.46 12.89 0.65
C SER A 41 -30.86 11.69 1.39
N LEU A 42 -30.42 10.65 0.65
CA LEU A 42 -29.99 9.39 1.24
C LEU A 42 -28.60 9.48 1.90
N VAL A 43 -27.70 10.29 1.34
CA VAL A 43 -26.35 10.51 1.86
C VAL A 43 -26.40 11.36 3.14
N ASN A 44 -27.23 12.41 3.17
CA ASN A 44 -27.40 13.24 4.37
C ASN A 44 -28.15 12.53 5.50
N GLN A 45 -29.04 11.58 5.18
CA GLN A 45 -29.70 10.74 6.18
C GLN A 45 -28.72 9.75 6.83
N LYS A 46 -27.79 9.18 6.07
CA LYS A 46 -26.75 8.25 6.59
C LYS A 46 -25.67 8.96 7.41
N LEU A 47 -25.33 10.21 7.06
CA LEU A 47 -24.40 11.07 7.81
C LEU A 47 -24.96 11.59 9.15
N ARG A 48 -26.29 11.69 9.30
CA ARG A 48 -26.92 12.00 10.59
C ARG A 48 -26.91 10.81 11.55
N GLN A 49 -27.13 9.59 11.05
CA GLN A 49 -27.07 8.37 11.88
C GLN A 49 -25.66 8.08 12.43
N LEU A 50 -24.61 8.49 11.73
CA LEU A 50 -23.22 8.32 12.18
C LEU A 50 -22.75 9.35 13.22
N LYS A 51 -23.51 10.43 13.46
CA LYS A 51 -23.16 11.48 14.44
C LYS A 51 -23.80 11.30 15.82
N GLU A 52 -24.67 10.32 16.00
CA GLU A 52 -25.42 10.10 17.26
C GLU A 52 -24.87 8.96 18.13
N HIS A 53 -23.87 8.20 17.68
CA HIS A 53 -23.20 7.18 18.51
C HIS A 53 -21.90 7.72 19.13
N ASP A 54 -22.10 8.49 20.18
CA ASP A 54 -21.09 9.05 21.08
C ASP A 54 -20.48 7.95 21.97
N LEU A 55 -19.58 7.12 21.39
CA LEU A 55 -18.85 6.06 22.11
C LEU A 55 -17.36 6.42 22.29
N LEU A 56 -17.12 7.49 23.03
CA LEU A 56 -15.86 7.65 23.76
C LEU A 56 -16.04 7.06 25.17
N PRO A 57 -15.43 5.91 25.53
CA PRO A 57 -15.36 5.54 26.93
C PRO A 57 -14.40 6.50 27.63
N LYS A 58 -14.94 7.23 28.62
CA LYS A 58 -14.19 8.08 29.54
C LYS A 58 -13.05 7.25 30.17
N LEU A 59 -11.79 7.64 29.95
CA LEU A 59 -10.66 7.11 30.72
C LEU A 59 -10.89 7.40 32.21
N SER A 60 -11.26 6.37 32.96
CA SER A 60 -11.19 6.40 34.42
C SER A 60 -9.78 5.98 34.85
N LYS A 61 -9.25 6.68 35.87
CA LYS A 61 -7.87 6.52 36.36
C LYS A 61 -7.60 5.07 36.83
N PRO A 62 -6.35 4.58 36.71
CA PRO A 62 -6.02 3.22 37.10
C PRO A 62 -6.18 3.04 38.62
N LYS A 63 -6.91 1.99 38.99
CA LYS A 63 -7.06 1.51 40.36
C LYS A 63 -5.98 0.44 40.57
N THR A 64 -5.03 0.68 41.46
CA THR A 64 -4.04 -0.32 41.87
C THR A 64 -4.78 -1.53 42.46
N ILE A 65 -4.62 -2.70 41.85
CA ILE A 65 -5.03 -3.98 42.41
C ILE A 65 -3.81 -4.89 42.37
N GLU A 66 -3.16 -5.06 43.51
CA GLU A 66 -2.32 -6.22 43.79
C GLU A 66 -3.22 -7.42 44.03
N ILE A 67 -3.18 -8.44 43.16
CA ILE A 67 -3.51 -9.82 43.54
C ILE A 67 -2.49 -10.76 42.89
N LEU A 68 -1.54 -11.19 43.70
CA LEU A 68 -0.78 -12.43 43.55
C LEU A 68 -1.74 -13.61 43.76
N GLN A 69 -1.87 -14.52 42.77
CA GLN A 69 -1.51 -15.95 42.89
C GLN A 69 -2.19 -16.85 41.85
N LYS A 70 -1.31 -17.51 41.07
CA LYS A 70 -1.25 -18.97 40.86
C LYS A 70 -2.36 -19.62 40.01
N SER A 71 -2.12 -19.66 38.69
CA SER A 71 -2.73 -20.65 37.78
C SER A 71 -1.81 -21.88 37.64
N PRO A 72 -2.33 -23.12 37.64
CA PRO A 72 -1.51 -24.34 37.53
C PRO A 72 -0.80 -24.44 36.19
N ALA A 73 0.46 -24.90 36.23
CA ALA A 73 1.33 -25.05 35.07
C ALA A 73 0.81 -26.14 34.13
N VAL A 74 0.12 -25.74 33.07
CA VAL A 74 0.05 -26.51 31.84
C VAL A 74 1.46 -26.49 31.25
N PRO A 75 2.11 -27.64 30.99
CA PRO A 75 3.41 -27.64 30.32
C PRO A 75 3.24 -26.91 28.99
N PRO A 76 4.02 -25.84 28.72
CA PRO A 76 3.87 -25.09 27.49
C PRO A 76 4.12 -26.08 26.34
N ALA A 77 3.11 -26.24 25.48
CA ALA A 77 3.31 -26.87 24.19
C ALA A 77 4.54 -26.18 23.57
N VAL A 78 5.58 -26.96 23.28
CA VAL A 78 6.81 -26.43 22.70
C VAL A 78 6.42 -25.80 21.37
N LEU A 79 6.26 -24.48 21.37
CA LEU A 79 5.95 -23.74 20.16
C LEU A 79 7.10 -24.01 19.18
N PRO A 80 6.81 -24.42 17.93
CA PRO A 80 7.86 -24.63 16.94
C PRO A 80 8.67 -23.35 16.83
N SER A 81 9.94 -23.44 17.23
CA SER A 81 10.84 -22.30 17.25
C SER A 81 11.21 -21.94 15.81
N CYS A 82 10.94 -20.70 15.41
CA CYS A 82 11.43 -20.11 14.17
C CYS A 82 12.65 -19.23 14.54
N PRO A 83 13.88 -19.78 14.50
CA PRO A 83 15.07 -18.97 14.77
C PRO A 83 15.29 -17.95 13.67
N ASN A 84 15.91 -16.81 14.00
CA ASN A 84 16.29 -15.77 13.02
C ASN A 84 15.12 -15.27 12.16
N VAL A 85 13.96 -15.02 12.77
CA VAL A 85 12.73 -14.57 12.11
C VAL A 85 12.99 -13.46 11.08
N LEU A 86 13.72 -12.41 11.47
CA LEU A 86 14.00 -11.28 10.57
C LEU A 86 14.75 -11.71 9.31
N THR A 87 15.83 -12.48 9.45
CA THR A 87 16.60 -12.99 8.31
C THR A 87 15.74 -13.86 7.39
N ASN A 88 14.96 -14.76 7.97
CA ASN A 88 14.09 -15.67 7.22
C ASN A 88 12.92 -14.95 6.53
N MET A 89 12.44 -13.86 7.13
CA MET A 89 11.43 -12.99 6.53
C MET A 89 11.98 -12.13 5.39
N VAL A 90 13.24 -11.70 5.46
CA VAL A 90 13.87 -10.90 4.38
C VAL A 90 14.25 -11.78 3.19
N GLN A 91 14.68 -13.01 3.43
CA GLN A 91 15.12 -13.96 2.38
C GLN A 91 14.00 -14.81 1.79
N GLY A 92 12.75 -14.59 2.20
CA GLY A 92 11.59 -15.28 1.65
C GLY A 92 11.29 -14.90 0.20
N TYR A 93 10.22 -15.48 -0.33
CA TYR A 93 9.74 -15.15 -1.68
C TYR A 93 8.22 -15.16 -1.72
N TRP A 94 7.65 -14.37 -2.62
CA TRP A 94 6.23 -14.40 -2.90
C TRP A 94 5.89 -15.58 -3.81
N LYS A 95 4.86 -16.33 -3.44
CA LYS A 95 4.27 -17.40 -4.25
C LYS A 95 2.89 -16.98 -4.70
N GLN A 96 2.73 -16.75 -6.01
CA GLN A 96 1.42 -16.48 -6.60
C GLN A 96 0.53 -17.72 -6.49
N ASN A 97 -0.65 -17.57 -5.89
CA ASN A 97 -1.66 -18.62 -5.86
C ASN A 97 -2.43 -18.67 -7.19
N SER A 98 -2.97 -19.84 -7.51
CA SER A 98 -3.83 -20.04 -8.67
C SER A 98 -5.10 -19.20 -8.54
N MET A 99 -5.29 -18.24 -9.44
CA MET A 99 -6.50 -17.43 -9.53
C MET A 99 -7.47 -18.00 -10.55
N THR A 100 -8.77 -17.90 -10.26
CA THR A 100 -9.81 -18.19 -11.26
C THR A 100 -9.82 -17.12 -12.35
N PRO A 101 -10.35 -17.43 -13.55
CA PRO A 101 -10.50 -16.44 -14.61
C PRO A 101 -11.32 -15.21 -14.19
N ASP A 102 -12.32 -15.40 -13.32
CA ASP A 102 -13.17 -14.30 -12.86
C ASP A 102 -12.48 -13.39 -11.85
N GLN A 103 -11.69 -13.94 -10.92
CA GLN A 103 -10.83 -13.15 -10.04
C GLN A 103 -9.85 -12.29 -10.85
N ARG A 104 -9.23 -12.86 -11.89
CA ARG A 104 -8.34 -12.11 -12.78
C ARG A 104 -9.05 -10.95 -13.46
N LYS A 105 -10.26 -11.19 -13.99
CA LYS A 105 -11.09 -10.14 -14.61
C LYS A 105 -11.47 -9.05 -13.63
N GLU A 106 -11.81 -9.39 -12.39
CA GLU A 106 -12.17 -8.42 -11.35
C GLU A 106 -10.99 -7.49 -11.04
N ILE A 107 -9.79 -8.05 -10.88
CA ILE A 107 -8.58 -7.26 -10.64
C ILE A 107 -8.27 -6.37 -11.85
N ASP A 108 -8.29 -6.93 -13.07
CA ASP A 108 -8.06 -6.14 -14.27
C ASP A 108 -9.13 -5.04 -14.43
N HIS A 109 -10.38 -5.30 -14.06
CA HIS A 109 -11.43 -4.30 -14.05
C HIS A 109 -11.14 -3.18 -13.05
N PHE A 110 -10.82 -3.52 -11.81
CA PHE A 110 -10.45 -2.55 -10.77
C PHE A 110 -9.27 -1.67 -11.19
N LEU A 111 -8.20 -2.27 -11.69
CA LEU A 111 -7.02 -1.54 -12.18
C LEU A 111 -7.36 -0.60 -13.34
N ASN A 112 -8.22 -1.03 -14.26
CA ASN A 112 -8.67 -0.19 -15.37
C ASN A 112 -9.54 0.99 -14.91
N VAL A 113 -10.40 0.79 -13.91
CA VAL A 113 -11.22 1.87 -13.32
C VAL A 113 -10.32 2.90 -12.67
N LEU A 114 -9.34 2.47 -11.86
CA LEU A 114 -8.37 3.36 -11.23
C LEU A 114 -7.53 4.12 -12.26
N ALA A 115 -7.04 3.45 -13.31
CA ALA A 115 -6.27 4.09 -14.36
C ALA A 115 -7.05 5.23 -15.03
N ARG A 116 -8.35 5.01 -15.33
CA ARG A 116 -9.22 6.05 -15.90
C ARG A 116 -9.42 7.22 -14.93
N TYR A 117 -9.65 6.93 -13.66
CA TYR A 117 -9.83 7.95 -12.62
C TYR A 117 -8.58 8.84 -12.50
N GLU A 118 -7.39 8.26 -12.55
CA GLU A 118 -6.10 8.95 -12.47
C GLU A 118 -5.61 9.56 -13.80
N ALA A 119 -6.43 9.47 -14.86
CA ALA A 119 -6.07 9.85 -16.23
C ALA A 119 -4.74 9.21 -16.69
N VAL A 120 -4.53 7.95 -16.32
CA VAL A 120 -3.40 7.11 -16.70
C VAL A 120 -3.85 6.15 -17.81
N PRO A 121 -3.08 5.97 -18.88
CA PRO A 121 -3.45 5.02 -19.93
C PRO A 121 -3.44 3.57 -19.41
N PRO A 122 -4.26 2.68 -20.00
CA PRO A 122 -4.39 1.29 -19.55
C PRO A 122 -3.11 0.46 -19.73
N ASN A 123 -2.23 0.88 -20.65
CA ASN A 123 -0.88 0.34 -20.80
C ASN A 123 0.09 1.49 -21.18
N PHE A 124 1.38 1.22 -21.07
CA PHE A 124 2.43 2.18 -21.44
C PHE A 124 3.30 1.65 -22.59
N GLN A 125 2.71 0.89 -23.51
CA GLN A 125 3.40 0.42 -24.71
C GLN A 125 3.41 1.52 -25.76
N ARG A 126 4.61 1.94 -26.15
CA ARG A 126 4.79 2.92 -27.23
C ARG A 126 4.45 2.31 -28.58
N THR A 127 4.00 3.16 -29.50
CA THR A 127 3.71 2.79 -30.89
C THR A 127 4.96 2.40 -31.68
N ASP A 128 6.14 2.92 -31.30
CA ASP A 128 7.44 2.55 -31.89
C ASP A 128 8.05 1.27 -31.29
N LEU A 129 7.31 0.59 -30.41
CA LEU A 129 7.72 -0.63 -29.70
C LEU A 129 8.97 -0.48 -28.84
N LYS A 130 9.41 0.73 -28.50
CA LYS A 130 10.52 0.91 -27.56
C LYS A 130 10.04 0.76 -26.12
N CYS A 131 10.86 0.15 -25.29
CA CYS A 131 10.60 -0.08 -23.86
C CYS A 131 11.89 0.05 -23.04
N GLY A 132 11.81 0.01 -21.71
CA GLY A 132 12.98 0.03 -20.84
C GLY A 132 13.47 1.44 -20.55
N ASN A 133 14.67 1.80 -21.01
CA ASN A 133 15.28 3.12 -20.73
C ASN A 133 14.74 4.24 -21.65
N VAL A 134 13.44 4.23 -21.92
CA VAL A 134 12.75 5.26 -22.71
C VAL A 134 11.47 5.65 -21.99
N THR A 135 11.10 6.92 -22.08
CA THR A 135 9.88 7.44 -21.46
C THR A 135 8.66 7.21 -22.34
N TYR A 136 7.54 6.82 -21.74
CA TYR A 136 6.24 6.80 -22.40
C TYR A 136 5.71 8.24 -22.52
N PRO A 137 5.27 8.68 -23.71
CA PRO A 137 4.83 10.05 -23.92
C PRO A 137 3.46 10.27 -23.27
N LEU A 138 3.45 10.74 -22.02
CA LEU A 138 2.23 11.22 -21.37
C LEU A 138 2.08 12.73 -21.57
N PRO A 139 0.84 13.23 -21.65
CA PRO A 139 0.59 14.64 -21.41
C PRO A 139 1.04 14.96 -19.96
N TYR A 140 1.76 16.09 -19.80
CA TYR A 140 2.35 16.58 -18.54
C TYR A 140 3.61 15.83 -18.07
N ASN A 141 4.39 16.45 -17.16
CA ASN A 141 5.71 16.02 -16.64
C ASN A 141 5.71 14.69 -15.83
N LYS A 142 4.88 13.72 -16.20
CA LYS A 142 4.87 12.37 -15.62
C LYS A 142 5.94 11.53 -16.33
N TRP A 143 7.05 11.29 -15.65
CA TRP A 143 8.14 10.45 -16.13
C TRP A 143 7.83 8.98 -15.88
N ILE A 144 7.02 8.36 -16.75
CA ILE A 144 6.75 6.93 -16.69
C ILE A 144 7.58 6.23 -17.77
N ARG A 145 8.31 5.16 -17.41
CA ARG A 145 9.04 4.36 -18.39
C ARG A 145 8.08 3.61 -19.29
N ALA A 146 8.41 3.52 -20.56
CA ALA A 146 7.64 2.70 -21.49
C ALA A 146 7.85 1.22 -21.17
N VAL A 147 6.74 0.48 -21.15
CA VAL A 147 6.71 -0.95 -20.89
C VAL A 147 5.84 -1.64 -21.93
N CYS A 148 6.08 -2.92 -22.19
CA CYS A 148 5.29 -3.66 -23.15
C CYS A 148 3.92 -4.02 -22.59
N ASP A 149 2.94 -4.14 -23.48
CA ASP A 149 1.58 -4.54 -23.14
C ASP A 149 1.59 -6.02 -22.75
N LYS A 150 1.27 -6.30 -21.48
CA LYS A 150 1.19 -7.66 -20.93
C LYS A 150 0.17 -8.55 -21.67
N HIS A 151 -0.82 -7.96 -22.33
CA HIS A 151 -1.84 -8.68 -23.10
C HIS A 151 -1.64 -8.56 -24.62
N GLY A 152 -0.61 -7.83 -25.06
CA GLY A 152 -0.30 -7.62 -26.46
C GLY A 152 0.48 -8.77 -27.10
N ALA A 153 0.69 -8.69 -28.41
CA ALA A 153 1.47 -9.68 -29.17
C ALA A 153 2.98 -9.65 -28.86
N THR A 154 3.47 -8.58 -28.24
CA THR A 154 4.89 -8.35 -27.93
C THR A 154 5.11 -8.02 -26.45
N PRO A 155 4.73 -8.92 -25.52
CA PRO A 155 4.65 -8.61 -24.09
C PRO A 155 6.00 -8.53 -23.37
N CYS A 156 7.08 -8.99 -24.01
CA CYS A 156 8.42 -9.02 -23.43
C CYS A 156 9.23 -7.80 -23.88
N CYS A 157 9.86 -7.09 -22.94
CA CYS A 157 10.84 -6.06 -23.26
C CYS A 157 12.24 -6.67 -23.31
N TYR A 158 12.82 -6.78 -24.51
CA TYR A 158 14.16 -7.31 -24.74
C TYR A 158 14.99 -6.29 -25.53
N ASN A 159 16.20 -5.97 -25.05
CA ASN A 159 17.08 -4.98 -25.69
C ASN A 159 16.36 -3.65 -26.01
N ASN A 160 15.60 -3.12 -25.04
CA ASN A 160 14.79 -1.90 -25.16
C ASN A 160 13.71 -1.94 -26.26
N LYS A 161 13.28 -3.13 -26.69
CA LYS A 161 12.22 -3.32 -27.67
C LYS A 161 11.18 -4.35 -27.20
N CYS A 162 9.92 -4.08 -27.47
CA CYS A 162 8.84 -5.04 -27.27
C CYS A 162 8.92 -6.12 -28.34
N VAL A 163 9.05 -7.37 -27.90
CA VAL A 163 9.21 -8.56 -28.74
C VAL A 163 8.22 -9.64 -28.35
N SER A 164 7.94 -10.53 -29.30
CA SER A 164 7.12 -11.71 -29.07
C SER A 164 8.03 -12.81 -28.52
N MET A 165 7.94 -13.04 -27.21
CA MET A 165 8.62 -14.11 -26.50
C MET A 165 7.64 -14.70 -25.49
N THR A 166 7.71 -16.00 -25.26
CA THR A 166 7.00 -16.66 -24.15
C THR A 166 7.54 -16.15 -22.80
N SER A 167 6.86 -16.48 -21.70
CA SER A 167 7.33 -16.07 -20.36
C SER A 167 8.69 -16.69 -20.03
N ASP A 168 8.90 -17.95 -20.43
CA ASP A 168 10.15 -18.69 -20.17
C ASP A 168 11.32 -18.14 -21.00
N GLU A 169 11.05 -17.67 -22.22
CA GLU A 169 12.05 -17.03 -23.08
C GLU A 169 12.39 -15.59 -22.65
N CYS A 170 11.51 -14.94 -21.87
CA CYS A 170 11.70 -13.56 -21.40
C CYS A 170 12.46 -13.47 -20.07
N ILE A 171 13.20 -14.52 -19.70
CA ILE A 171 14.01 -14.57 -18.48
C ILE A 171 15.47 -14.25 -18.84
N CYS A 172 15.85 -12.98 -18.74
CA CYS A 172 17.22 -12.53 -18.95
C CYS A 172 17.55 -11.29 -18.12
N ASP A 173 18.85 -11.01 -17.89
CA ASP A 173 19.32 -9.93 -17.00
C ASP A 173 18.80 -8.54 -17.37
N ASN A 174 18.56 -8.30 -18.65
CA ASN A 174 18.06 -7.03 -19.19
C ASN A 174 16.65 -7.15 -19.80
N CYS A 175 15.91 -8.19 -19.43
CA CYS A 175 14.53 -8.40 -19.85
C CYS A 175 13.56 -7.81 -18.83
N LEU A 176 12.43 -7.30 -19.31
CA LEU A 176 11.29 -6.97 -18.45
C LEU A 176 10.03 -7.63 -19.00
N ASP A 177 9.49 -8.58 -18.23
CA ASP A 177 8.19 -9.20 -18.47
C ASP A 177 7.18 -8.73 -17.42
N LEU A 178 6.07 -8.13 -17.86
CA LEU A 178 5.00 -7.69 -16.96
C LEU A 178 3.85 -8.69 -16.86
N ARG A 179 3.90 -9.83 -17.57
CA ARG A 179 2.91 -10.91 -17.46
C ARG A 179 2.99 -11.64 -16.13
N THR A 180 4.18 -11.66 -15.52
CA THR A 180 4.52 -12.42 -14.30
C THR A 180 4.30 -11.63 -13.01
N ARG A 181 3.47 -10.59 -13.03
CA ARG A 181 3.21 -9.80 -11.82
C ARG A 181 2.51 -10.64 -10.75
N ILE A 182 3.10 -10.60 -9.57
CA ILE A 182 2.51 -11.14 -8.35
C ILE A 182 1.46 -10.14 -7.87
N ILE A 183 0.24 -10.63 -7.67
CA ILE A 183 -0.87 -9.86 -7.10
C ILE A 183 -0.91 -10.21 -5.62
N ALA A 184 -0.57 -9.24 -4.76
CA ALA A 184 -0.33 -9.47 -3.34
C ALA A 184 -1.56 -10.07 -2.63
N GLU A 185 -2.76 -9.67 -3.04
CA GLU A 185 -4.04 -10.17 -2.52
C GLU A 185 -4.26 -11.66 -2.79
N TYR A 186 -3.56 -12.22 -3.79
CA TYR A 186 -3.63 -13.61 -4.20
C TYR A 186 -2.26 -14.30 -4.14
N ALA A 187 -1.35 -13.81 -3.31
CA ALA A 187 -0.03 -14.37 -3.14
C ALA A 187 0.32 -14.56 -1.68
N ASP A 188 1.04 -15.64 -1.40
CA ASP A 188 1.54 -15.92 -0.05
C ASP A 188 3.02 -15.58 0.03
N TRP A 189 3.42 -14.92 1.11
CA TRP A 189 4.84 -14.79 1.44
C TRP A 189 5.33 -16.09 2.09
N ILE A 190 6.30 -16.75 1.46
CA ILE A 190 6.89 -17.98 1.95
C ILE A 190 8.27 -17.65 2.56
N PRO A 191 8.45 -17.82 3.88
CA PRO A 191 9.75 -17.62 4.52
C PRO A 191 10.81 -18.57 3.95
N PHE A 192 12.07 -18.16 4.00
CA PHE A 192 13.18 -19.00 3.54
C PHE A 192 13.26 -20.33 4.31
N ASP A 193 13.12 -20.26 5.64
CA ASP A 193 13.05 -21.45 6.50
C ASP A 193 11.63 -22.02 6.50
N ARG A 194 11.49 -23.24 5.96
CA ARG A 194 10.21 -23.95 5.84
C ARG A 194 9.59 -24.33 7.19
N ARG A 195 10.35 -24.26 8.29
CA ARG A 195 9.82 -24.45 9.65
C ARG A 195 9.02 -23.25 10.12
N CYS A 196 9.24 -22.08 9.52
CA CYS A 196 8.53 -20.86 9.82
C CYS A 196 7.29 -20.75 8.92
N THR A 197 6.15 -20.47 9.53
CA THR A 197 4.89 -20.21 8.82
C THR A 197 4.43 -18.80 9.12
N VAL A 198 3.95 -18.08 8.10
CA VAL A 198 3.29 -16.80 8.28
C VAL A 198 1.89 -17.08 8.79
N LYS A 199 1.58 -16.62 10.01
CA LYS A 199 0.23 -16.69 10.54
C LYS A 199 -0.57 -15.52 9.99
N VAL A 200 -1.71 -15.82 9.37
CA VAL A 200 -2.69 -14.80 8.97
C VAL A 200 -3.52 -14.43 10.19
N TYR A 201 -3.53 -13.15 10.53
CA TYR A 201 -4.33 -12.60 11.62
C TYR A 201 -5.56 -11.89 11.03
N ASN A 202 -6.71 -12.08 11.66
CA ASN A 202 -7.85 -11.18 11.44
C ASN A 202 -7.62 -9.88 12.24
N GLN A 203 -8.46 -8.86 12.00
CA GLN A 203 -8.31 -7.56 12.65
C GLN A 203 -8.36 -7.66 14.18
N ASN A 204 -9.29 -8.42 14.75
CA ASN A 204 -9.46 -8.55 16.19
C ASN A 204 -8.24 -9.23 16.82
N ASP A 205 -7.79 -10.35 16.26
CA ASP A 205 -6.64 -11.09 16.76
C ASP A 205 -5.34 -10.25 16.67
N ALA A 206 -5.20 -9.46 15.60
CA ALA A 206 -4.07 -8.55 15.44
C ALA A 206 -4.09 -7.42 16.47
N CYS A 207 -5.26 -6.83 16.70
CA CYS A 207 -5.43 -5.77 17.71
C CYS A 207 -5.21 -6.28 19.12
N GLU A 208 -5.67 -7.49 19.45
CA GLU A 208 -5.41 -8.13 20.74
C GLU A 208 -3.91 -8.36 20.94
N LEU A 209 -3.21 -8.90 19.94
CA LEU A 209 -1.76 -9.13 19.99
C LEU A 209 -0.98 -7.84 20.26
N LEU A 210 -1.46 -6.72 19.73
CA LEU A 210 -0.80 -5.42 19.80
C LEU A 210 -1.27 -4.56 20.98
N SER A 211 -2.29 -4.99 21.73
CA SER A 211 -2.97 -4.18 22.76
C SER A 211 -2.02 -3.62 23.84
N ASP A 212 -0.99 -4.38 24.21
CA ASP A 212 0.00 -4.00 25.23
C ASP A 212 1.32 -3.45 24.64
N HIS A 213 1.37 -3.20 23.33
CA HIS A 213 2.58 -2.82 22.62
C HIS A 213 2.44 -1.46 21.92
N VAL A 214 3.48 -0.63 22.00
CA VAL A 214 3.56 0.61 21.21
C VAL A 214 4.38 0.35 19.95
N MET A 215 3.74 0.42 18.80
CA MET A 215 4.43 0.40 17.51
C MET A 215 4.80 1.81 17.07
N VAL A 216 6.08 2.02 16.76
CA VAL A 216 6.58 3.28 16.20
C VAL A 216 7.02 3.03 14.77
N PHE A 217 6.35 3.69 13.84
CA PHE A 217 6.68 3.64 12.42
C PHE A 217 7.58 4.83 12.07
N MET A 218 8.73 4.56 11.45
CA MET A 218 9.68 5.58 11.00
C MET A 218 9.96 5.38 9.51
N GLY A 219 9.67 6.40 8.69
CA GLY A 219 9.96 6.37 7.26
C GLY A 219 9.28 7.50 6.50
N ASP A 220 9.15 7.31 5.19
CA ASP A 220 8.51 8.26 4.28
C ASP A 220 6.99 8.04 4.18
N SER A 221 6.37 8.62 3.16
CA SER A 221 4.93 8.49 2.90
C SER A 221 4.45 7.03 2.79
N MET A 222 5.30 6.09 2.37
CA MET A 222 4.92 4.67 2.30
C MET A 222 4.72 4.08 3.70
N VAL A 223 5.57 4.45 4.65
CA VAL A 223 5.46 4.00 6.04
C VAL A 223 4.21 4.58 6.70
N VAL A 224 3.81 5.79 6.33
CA VAL A 224 2.53 6.35 6.76
C VAL A 224 1.36 5.49 6.26
N SER A 225 1.34 5.11 4.98
CA SER A 225 0.30 4.22 4.44
C SER A 225 0.24 2.87 5.16
N ILE A 226 1.38 2.26 5.47
CA ILE A 226 1.44 1.00 6.23
C ILE A 226 0.89 1.20 7.65
N SER A 227 1.23 2.29 8.32
CA SER A 227 0.78 2.57 9.69
C SER A 227 -0.74 2.66 9.80
N LEU A 228 -1.42 3.19 8.78
CA LEU A 228 -2.89 3.29 8.73
C LEU A 228 -3.55 1.90 8.66
N CYS A 229 -2.90 0.92 8.03
CA CYS A 229 -3.37 -0.47 7.99
C CYS A 229 -3.23 -1.18 9.35
N CYS A 230 -2.39 -0.67 10.25
CA CYS A 230 -2.16 -1.22 11.57
C CYS A 230 -2.98 -0.53 12.67
N TYR A 231 -3.88 0.39 12.30
CA TYR A 231 -4.69 1.11 13.28
C TYR A 231 -5.83 0.23 13.81
N CYS A 232 -5.80 0.02 15.12
CA CYS A 232 -6.93 -0.35 15.97
C CYS A 232 -7.44 0.94 16.61
#